data_AF-A0A2H9LBL7-F1
#
_entry.id   AF-A0A2H9LBL7-F1
#
_cell.length_a   1.000
_cell.length_b   1.000
_cell.length_c   1.000
_cell.angle_alpha   90.00
_cell.angle_beta   90.00
_cell.angle_gamma   90.00
#
_symmetry.space_group_name_H-M   'P 1'
#
loop_
_entity.id
_entity.type
_entity.pdbx_description
1 polymer ?
#
loop_
_entity_poly.entity_id
_entity_poly.type
_entity_poly.pdbx_seq_one_letter_code
_entity_poly.pdbx_strand_id
1 'polypeptide(L)' 'FKYMPPKEYLLEYSVTNLWKINLPNYWRMIYTIRQPLREKSEIEILTIFLDVLDIVDHKKYDKLFGYG' A
#
# COMPACT_ATOMS: atom_id res chain seq x y z
N PHE A 1 12.94 -6.16 5.32
CA PHE A 1 12.76 -4.91 4.56
C PHE A 1 13.63 -3.82 5.20
N LYS A 2 14.61 -3.25 4.50
CA LYS A 2 15.62 -2.33 5.08
C LYS A 2 15.14 -0.87 5.18
N TYR A 3 13.91 -0.55 4.79
CA TYR A 3 13.43 0.83 4.67
C TYR A 3 12.11 0.99 5.43
N MET A 4 12.06 2.02 6.28
CA MET A 4 10.86 2.39 7.03
C MET A 4 9.83 2.96 6.04
N PRO A 5 8.58 2.45 6.03
CA PRO A 5 7.55 3.00 5.15
C PRO A 5 7.34 4.50 5.43
N PRO A 6 7.06 5.32 4.39
CA PRO A 6 6.88 6.76 4.56
C PRO A 6 5.78 7.03 5.59
N LYS A 7 6.05 7.94 6.53
CA LYS A 7 5.13 8.22 7.67
C LYS A 7 3.77 8.70 7.21
N GLU A 8 3.71 9.40 6.08
CA GLU A 8 2.47 9.91 5.48
C GLU A 8 1.48 8.77 5.25
N TYR A 9 1.90 7.66 4.63
CA TYR A 9 1.01 6.52 4.39
C TYR A 9 0.57 5.82 5.67
N LEU A 10 1.45 5.75 6.68
CA LEU A 10 1.12 5.14 7.97
C LEU A 10 0.10 5.97 8.75
N LEU A 11 0.23 7.29 8.73
CA LEU A 11 -0.64 8.22 9.46
C LEU A 11 -1.99 8.39 8.76
N GLU A 12 -1.99 8.60 7.44
CA GLU A 12 -3.20 8.89 6.67
C GLU A 12 -4.09 7.66 6.54
N TYR A 13 -3.49 6.50 6.28
CA TYR A 13 -4.25 5.28 6.00
C TYR A 13 -4.29 4.29 7.16
N SER A 14 -3.60 4.56 8.28
CA SER A 14 -3.52 3.65 9.44
C SER A 14 -3.14 2.21 9.03
N VAL A 15 -2.22 2.07 8.07
CA VAL A 15 -1.75 0.77 7.57
C VAL A 15 -0.49 0.32 8.30
N THR A 16 -0.37 -0.99 8.50
CA THR A 16 0.86 -1.61 9.02
C THR A 16 1.67 -2.32 7.94
N ASN A 17 1.09 -2.47 6.73
CA ASN A 17 1.71 -3.17 5.61
C ASN A 17 1.59 -2.34 4.31
N LEU A 18 2.73 -1.97 3.76
CA LEU A 18 2.81 -1.21 2.51
C LEU A 18 3.52 -2.05 1.46
N TRP A 19 2.90 -2.20 0.29
CA TRP A 19 3.42 -2.94 -0.85
C TRP A 19 3.62 -2.02 -2.04
N LYS A 20 4.47 -2.47 -2.98
CA LYS A 20 4.65 -1.80 -4.27
C LYS A 20 4.64 -2.83 -5.39
N ILE A 21 4.10 -2.43 -6.54
CA ILE A 21 4.29 -3.15 -7.80
C ILE A 21 4.80 -2.18 -8.87
N ASN A 22 5.72 -2.65 -9.69
CA ASN A 22 6.26 -1.89 -10.82
C ASN A 22 5.29 -1.98 -11.99
N LEU A 23 4.97 -0.83 -12.57
CA LEU A 23 4.14 -0.69 -13.76
C LEU A 23 5.04 -0.31 -14.97
N PRO A 24 4.52 -0.42 -16.21
CA PRO A 24 5.23 0.06 -17.39
C PRO A 24 5.68 1.52 -17.26
N ASN A 25 6.70 1.90 -18.03
CA ASN A 25 7.24 3.27 -18.06
C ASN A 25 7.74 3.78 -16.70
N TYR A 26 8.27 2.90 -15.85
CA TYR A 26 8.84 3.23 -14.53
C TYR A 26 7.83 3.86 -13.55
N TRP A 27 6.55 3.54 -13.71
CA TRP A 27 5.53 3.87 -12.71
C TRP A 27 5.50 2.82 -11.61
N ARG A 28 5.04 3.21 -10.42
CA ARG A 28 4.92 2.34 -9.26
C ARG A 28 3.57 2.56 -8.61
N MET A 29 2.83 1.48 -8.40
CA MET A 29 1.60 1.51 -7.61
C MET A 29 1.93 1.08 -6.19
N ILE A 30 1.55 1.91 -5.23
CA ILE A 30 1.68 1.68 -3.80
C ILE A 30 0.31 1.24 -3.31
N TYR A 31 0.26 0.12 -2.58
CA TYR A 31 -1.01 -0.46 -2.13
C TYR A 31 -0.87 -1.12 -0.76
N THR A 32 -2.02 -1.35 -0.13
CA THR A 32 -2.13 -2.15 1.10
C THR A 32 -3.10 -3.31 0.85
N ILE A 33 -2.88 -4.41 1.55
CA ILE A 33 -3.80 -5.53 1.61
C ILE A 33 -4.50 -5.46 2.96
N ARG A 34 -5.83 -5.58 2.99
CA ARG A 34 -6.63 -5.56 4.23
C ARG A 34 -7.72 -6.62 4.18
N GLN A 35 -8.12 -7.08 5.35
CA GLN A 35 -9.35 -7.84 5.49
C GLN A 35 -10.45 -6.88 5.98
N PRO A 36 -11.64 -6.88 5.35
CA PRO A 36 -12.75 -6.12 5.87
C PRO A 36 -13.15 -6.64 7.26
N LEU A 37 -13.57 -5.72 8.14
CA LEU A 37 -14.21 -6.08 9.40
C LEU A 37 -15.52 -6.81 9.07
N ARG A 38 -15.72 -7.96 9.71
CA ARG A 38 -16.92 -8.78 9.50
C ARG A 38 -17.77 -8.79 10.74
N GLU A 39 -19.08 -8.83 10.53
CA GLU A 39 -20.02 -9.21 11.56
C GLU A 39 -20.01 -10.74 11.75
N LYS A 40 -20.29 -11.20 12.96
CA LYS A 40 -20.09 -12.59 13.42
C LYS A 40 -20.87 -13.67 12.64
N SER A 41 -21.80 -13.30 11.77
CA SER A 41 -22.80 -14.21 11.19
C SER A 41 -22.60 -14.54 9.70
N GLU A 42 -21.59 -14.01 9.03
CA GLU A 42 -21.35 -14.32 7.61
C GLU A 42 -20.47 -15.56 7.44
N ILE A 43 -20.94 -16.46 6.56
CA ILE A 43 -20.26 -17.67 6.07
C ILE A 43 -18.78 -17.37 5.73
N GLU A 44 -17.85 -18.27 6.06
CA GLU A 44 -16.40 -18.14 5.83
C GLU A 44 -16.04 -18.06 4.34
N ILE A 45 -16.24 -16.90 3.71
CA ILE A 45 -15.68 -16.56 2.40
C ILE A 45 -14.43 -15.74 2.67
N LEU A 46 -13.21 -16.18 2.37
CA LEU A 46 -12.03 -15.32 2.54
C LEU A 46 -12.08 -14.14 1.56
N THR A 47 -12.23 -12.92 2.09
CA THR A 47 -12.33 -11.68 1.32
C THR A 47 -11.13 -10.81 1.67
N ILE A 48 -10.44 -10.33 0.65
CA ILE A 48 -9.24 -9.53 0.76
C ILE A 48 -9.44 -8.28 -0.09
N PHE A 49 -9.27 -7.11 0.51
CA PHE A 49 -9.26 -5.83 -0.19
C PHE A 49 -7.83 -5.43 -0.52
N LEU A 50 -7.66 -4.93 -1.74
CA LEU A 50 -6.44 -4.29 -2.19
C LEU A 50 -6.75 -2.81 -2.37
N ASP A 51 -6.28 -2.00 -1.44
CA ASP A 51 -6.46 -0.55 -1.51
C ASP A 51 -5.26 0.05 -2.24
N VAL A 52 -5.52 0.67 -3.39
CA VAL A 52 -4.51 1.45 -4.11
C VAL A 52 -4.37 2.80 -3.41
N LEU A 53 -3.18 3.06 -2.87
CA LEU A 53 -2.89 4.26 -2.09
C LEU A 53 -2.31 5.39 -2.95
N ASP A 54 -1.44 5.05 -3.90
CA ASP A 54 -0.86 6.04 -4.82
C ASP A 54 -0.33 5.36 -6.10
N ILE A 55 -0.28 6.11 -7.19
CA ILE A 55 0.37 5.73 -8.44
C ILE A 55 1.36 6.83 -8.80
N VAL A 56 2.65 6.52 -8.72
CA VAL A 56 3.71 7.51 -8.78
C VAL A 56 4.75 7.17 -9.85
N ASP A 57 5.34 8.20 -10.44
CA ASP A 57 6.50 8.03 -11.31
C ASP A 57 7.77 7.73 -10.48
N HIS A 58 8.88 7.49 -11.18
CA HIS A 58 10.16 7.18 -10.54
C HIS A 58 10.66 8.30 -9.62
N LYS A 59 10.54 9.55 -10.05
CA LYS A 59 11.07 10.70 -9.31
C LYS A 59 10.30 10.93 -8.02
N LYS A 60 8.97 10.84 -8.05
CA LYS A 60 8.13 10.98 -6.85
C LYS A 60 8.34 9.79 -5.93
N TYR A 61 8.47 8.57 -6.46
CA TYR A 61 8.77 7.39 -5.65
C TYR A 61 10.08 7.53 -4.87
N ASP A 62 11.16 7.97 -5.52
CA ASP A 62 12.47 8.08 -4.86
C ASP A 62 12.44 9.12 -3.73
N LYS A 63 11.73 10.23 -3.93
CA LYS A 63 11.50 11.24 -2.89
C LYS A 63 10.71 10.68 -1.71
N LEU A 64 9.57 10.02 -1.98
CA LEU A 64 8.71 9.44 -0.94
C LEU A 64 9.45 8.45 -0.05
N PHE A 65 10.33 7.63 -0.64
CA PHE A 65 11.04 6.58 0.08
C PHE A 65 12.50 6.93 0.45
N GLY A 66 12.94 8.16 0.17
CA GLY A 66 14.26 8.66 0.55
C GLY A 66 15.43 8.01 -0.20
N TYR A 67 15.24 7.63 -1.47
CA TYR A 67 16.28 6.99 -2.28
C TYR A 67 17.24 7.96 -2.99
N GLY A 68 16.97 9.28 -2.95
CA GLY A 68 17.79 10.33 -3.57
C GLY A 68 17.12 10.96 -4.78
#